data_AF-D1Z2E7-F1
#
_entry.id   AF-D1Z2E7-F1
#
_cell.length_a   1.000
_cell.length_b   1.000
_cell.length_c   1.000
_cell.angle_alpha   90.00
_cell.angle_beta   90.00
_cell.angle_gamma   90.00
#
_symmetry.space_group_name_H-M   'P 1'
#
loop_
_entity.id
_entity.type
_entity.pdbx_description
1 polymer ?
#
loop_
_entity_poly.entity_id
_entity_poly.type
_entity_poly.pdbx_seq_one_letter_code
_entity_poly.pdbx_strand_id
1 'polypeptide(L)'
;MKKGLLLTLATVLSTLIMCICLLTPAVSAQGVPLFISGHVKVNGVLTQGVTVTAGGSTKTTDSNGYYQIAPSVANGSSVTVTATYDGHSASHTVTQNMQGAETVDLEITYSTSTPTPSATATATATATATPTATPTANPNNGGSGGSGGSWTYPGTPTPTPVPSPSATAAASVTASITPTPTVEPTPTPTPEPTAAPSSDISSWWWLILLLIIVAIVAGYWYFTRQQ
;
A
#
# COMPACT_ATOMS: atom_id res chain seq x y z
N MET A 1 71.42 -36.76 -29.84
CA MET A 1 71.01 -35.37 -29.51
C MET A 1 69.50 -35.12 -29.59
N LYS A 2 68.73 -35.79 -30.48
CA LYS A 2 67.27 -35.57 -30.63
C LYS A 2 66.39 -35.86 -29.40
N LYS A 3 66.77 -36.83 -28.55
CA LYS A 3 65.97 -37.23 -27.37
C LYS A 3 65.97 -36.17 -26.24
N GLY A 4 67.07 -35.42 -26.09
CA GLY A 4 67.17 -34.38 -25.07
C GLY A 4 66.29 -33.17 -25.37
N LEU A 5 66.22 -32.78 -26.65
CA LEU A 5 65.39 -31.67 -27.13
C LEU A 5 63.88 -31.97 -26.97
N LEU A 6 63.47 -33.20 -27.26
CA LEU A 6 62.07 -33.61 -27.15
C LEU A 6 61.58 -33.57 -25.69
N LEU A 7 62.45 -33.93 -24.75
CA LEU A 7 62.14 -33.88 -23.32
C LEU A 7 62.06 -32.44 -22.79
N THR A 8 62.91 -31.54 -23.29
CA THR A 8 62.87 -30.11 -22.91
C THR A 8 61.66 -29.39 -23.50
N LEU A 9 61.25 -29.74 -24.73
CA LEU A 9 60.05 -29.16 -25.33
C LEU A 9 58.78 -29.57 -24.58
N ALA A 10 58.70 -30.84 -24.16
CA ALA A 10 57.56 -31.37 -23.41
C ALA A 10 57.41 -30.71 -22.02
N THR A 11 58.52 -30.46 -21.32
CA THR A 11 58.47 -29.81 -20.01
C THR A 11 58.08 -28.34 -20.11
N VAL A 12 58.63 -27.60 -21.09
CA VAL A 12 58.28 -26.19 -21.33
C VAL A 12 56.81 -26.07 -21.75
N LEU A 13 56.32 -26.95 -22.61
CA LEU A 13 54.91 -26.96 -23.01
C LEU A 13 53.98 -27.25 -21.82
N SER A 14 54.36 -28.19 -20.95
CA SER A 14 53.59 -28.50 -19.73
C SER A 14 53.55 -27.32 -18.75
N THR A 15 54.69 -26.63 -18.55
CA THR A 15 54.74 -25.45 -17.67
C THR A 15 53.97 -24.27 -18.27
N LEU A 16 54.02 -24.10 -19.60
CA LEU A 16 53.27 -23.07 -20.29
C LEU A 16 51.75 -23.33 -20.19
N ILE A 17 51.30 -24.57 -20.39
CA ILE A 17 49.88 -24.95 -20.21
C ILE A 17 49.43 -24.71 -18.77
N MET A 18 50.25 -25.05 -17.78
CA MET A 18 49.93 -24.82 -16.38
C MET A 18 49.87 -23.31 -16.04
N CYS A 19 50.79 -22.50 -16.58
CA CYS A 19 50.73 -21.04 -16.45
C CYS A 19 49.50 -20.45 -17.14
N ILE A 20 49.12 -20.93 -18.32
CA ILE A 20 47.91 -20.45 -19.03
C ILE A 20 46.64 -20.79 -18.25
N CYS A 21 46.55 -21.97 -17.64
CA CYS A 21 45.43 -22.33 -16.77
C CYS A 21 45.36 -21.43 -15.52
N LEU A 22 46.50 -21.08 -14.94
CA LEU A 22 46.59 -20.19 -13.76
C LEU A 22 46.43 -18.70 -14.08
N LEU A 23 46.62 -18.32 -15.36
CA LEU A 23 46.41 -16.97 -15.88
C LEU A 23 45.04 -16.78 -16.53
N THR A 24 44.15 -17.79 -16.48
CA THR A 24 42.75 -17.49 -16.76
C THR A 24 42.32 -16.44 -15.76
N PRO A 25 41.90 -15.23 -16.19
CA PRO A 25 41.27 -14.32 -15.26
C PRO A 25 40.14 -15.12 -14.64
N ALA A 26 39.99 -15.07 -13.32
CA ALA A 26 38.74 -15.49 -12.71
C ALA A 26 37.68 -14.65 -13.41
N VAL A 27 37.04 -15.24 -14.42
CA VAL A 27 35.86 -14.70 -15.04
C VAL A 27 34.86 -14.84 -13.92
N SER A 28 34.79 -13.81 -13.08
CA SER A 28 33.59 -13.57 -12.30
C SER A 28 32.53 -13.46 -13.37
N ALA A 29 31.78 -14.55 -13.55
CA ALA A 29 30.51 -14.50 -14.24
C ALA A 29 29.80 -13.32 -13.60
N GLN A 30 29.72 -12.20 -14.32
CA GLN A 30 28.97 -11.06 -13.83
C GLN A 30 27.56 -11.60 -13.72
N GLY A 31 27.17 -11.93 -12.49
CA GLY A 31 25.89 -12.54 -12.22
C GLY A 31 24.85 -11.67 -12.88
N VAL A 32 24.03 -12.25 -13.75
CA VAL A 32 22.93 -11.53 -14.36
C VAL A 32 22.19 -10.82 -13.22
N PRO A 33 22.09 -9.48 -13.23
CA PRO A 33 21.47 -8.76 -12.13
C PRO A 33 20.06 -9.30 -11.96
N LEU A 34 19.79 -9.83 -10.77
CA LEU A 34 18.53 -10.47 -10.48
C LEU A 34 17.51 -9.42 -10.05
N PHE A 35 16.35 -9.47 -10.67
CA PHE A 35 15.23 -8.58 -10.36
C PHE A 35 14.02 -9.41 -9.99
N ILE A 36 13.30 -8.98 -8.96
CA ILE A 36 11.93 -9.41 -8.73
C ILE A 36 11.03 -8.29 -9.23
N SER A 37 10.05 -8.64 -10.05
CA SER A 37 9.09 -7.69 -10.58
C SER A 37 7.67 -8.22 -10.44
N GLY A 38 6.68 -7.36 -10.59
CA GLY A 38 5.29 -7.77 -10.54
C GLY A 38 4.38 -6.58 -10.30
N HIS A 39 3.12 -6.87 -10.00
CA HIS A 39 2.13 -5.86 -9.68
C HIS A 39 1.59 -6.03 -8.27
N VAL A 40 1.20 -4.91 -7.65
CA VAL A 40 0.45 -4.93 -6.40
C VAL A 40 -0.97 -4.45 -6.61
N LYS A 41 -1.92 -5.25 -6.13
CA LYS A 41 -3.33 -4.90 -6.05
C LYS A 41 -3.72 -4.61 -4.60
N VAL A 42 -4.57 -3.60 -4.40
CA VAL A 42 -5.23 -3.34 -3.13
C VAL A 42 -6.73 -3.49 -3.36
N ASN A 43 -7.35 -4.45 -2.66
CA ASN A 43 -8.76 -4.82 -2.86
C ASN A 43 -9.12 -5.05 -4.35
N GLY A 44 -8.26 -5.77 -5.07
CA GLY A 44 -8.43 -6.09 -6.49
C GLY A 44 -7.98 -5.02 -7.50
N VAL A 45 -7.61 -3.81 -7.05
CA VAL A 45 -7.24 -2.68 -7.93
C VAL A 45 -5.73 -2.46 -7.97
N LEU A 46 -5.14 -2.33 -9.15
CA LEU A 46 -3.72 -1.97 -9.31
C LEU A 46 -3.45 -0.62 -8.64
N THR A 47 -2.51 -0.59 -7.69
CA THR A 47 -2.36 0.56 -6.78
C THR A 47 -0.96 1.14 -6.82
N GLN A 48 -0.88 2.44 -7.10
CA GLN A 48 0.34 3.25 -7.00
C GLN A 48 0.69 3.55 -5.54
N GLY A 49 1.98 3.76 -5.25
CA GLY A 49 2.38 4.24 -3.92
C GLY A 49 2.53 3.13 -2.88
N VAL A 50 2.34 1.87 -3.27
CA VAL A 50 2.55 0.72 -2.36
C VAL A 50 4.05 0.55 -2.13
N THR A 51 4.44 0.43 -0.86
CA THR A 51 5.84 0.18 -0.49
C THR A 51 6.11 -1.32 -0.57
N VAL A 52 7.05 -1.73 -1.43
CA VAL A 52 7.49 -3.12 -1.60
C VAL A 52 8.91 -3.25 -1.06
N THR A 53 9.11 -4.21 -0.16
CA THR A 53 10.42 -4.53 0.42
C THR A 53 10.81 -5.96 0.09
N ALA A 54 12.09 -6.18 -0.23
CA ALA A 54 12.64 -7.51 -0.47
C ALA A 54 14.14 -7.50 -0.22
N GLY A 55 14.63 -8.39 0.66
CA GLY A 55 16.07 -8.61 0.85
C GLY A 55 16.85 -7.33 1.18
N GLY A 56 16.32 -6.49 2.07
CA GLY A 56 16.91 -5.22 2.47
C GLY A 56 16.74 -4.06 1.48
N SER A 57 16.17 -4.31 0.30
CA SER A 57 15.82 -3.28 -0.67
C SER A 57 14.38 -2.80 -0.50
N THR A 58 14.08 -1.60 -0.96
CA THR A 58 12.74 -1.01 -0.93
C THR A 58 12.43 -0.30 -2.26
N LYS A 59 11.21 -0.43 -2.75
CA LYS A 59 10.70 0.24 -3.94
C LYS A 59 9.23 0.63 -3.73
N THR A 60 8.75 1.63 -4.47
CA THR A 60 7.33 2.00 -4.49
C THR A 60 6.74 1.66 -5.84
N THR A 61 5.50 1.17 -5.87
CA THR A 61 4.79 0.86 -7.13
C THR A 61 4.47 2.11 -7.94
N ASP A 62 4.48 1.97 -9.27
CA ASP A 62 4.11 3.03 -10.22
C ASP A 62 2.58 3.16 -10.43
N SER A 63 2.15 3.98 -11.39
CA SER A 63 0.72 4.23 -11.68
C SER A 63 -0.06 2.99 -12.09
N ASN A 64 0.62 1.95 -12.58
CA ASN A 64 0.02 0.68 -12.97
C ASN A 64 0.15 -0.38 -11.87
N GLY A 65 0.59 0.02 -10.67
CA GLY A 65 0.88 -0.90 -9.58
C GLY A 65 2.13 -1.76 -9.81
N TYR A 66 2.94 -1.47 -10.83
CA TYR A 66 4.13 -2.25 -11.16
C TYR A 66 5.30 -1.88 -10.24
N TYR A 67 6.10 -2.89 -9.87
CA TYR A 67 7.37 -2.70 -9.19
C TYR A 67 8.46 -3.58 -9.81
N GLN A 68 9.69 -3.14 -9.66
CA GLN A 68 10.90 -3.92 -9.92
C GLN A 68 11.92 -3.62 -8.83
N ILE A 69 12.40 -4.67 -8.16
CA ILE A 69 13.31 -4.59 -7.02
C ILE A 69 14.49 -5.55 -7.20
N ALA A 70 15.69 -5.08 -6.88
CA ALA A 70 16.91 -5.89 -6.90
C ALA A 70 17.32 -6.20 -5.45
N PRO A 71 16.85 -7.32 -4.87
CA PRO A 71 17.15 -7.65 -3.47
C PRO A 71 18.63 -7.96 -3.26
N SER A 72 19.19 -7.52 -2.13
CA SER A 72 20.58 -7.73 -1.78
C SER A 72 20.74 -9.02 -0.95
N VAL A 73 20.52 -10.16 -1.58
CA VAL A 73 20.59 -11.48 -0.93
C VAL A 73 21.59 -12.40 -1.62
N ALA A 74 22.20 -13.29 -0.84
CA ALA A 74 23.10 -14.30 -1.39
C ALA A 74 22.33 -15.29 -2.27
N ASN A 75 23.04 -15.88 -3.21
CA ASN A 75 22.47 -16.84 -4.15
C ASN A 75 21.91 -18.09 -3.45
N GLY A 76 20.80 -18.63 -3.93
CA GLY A 76 20.09 -19.76 -3.31
C GLY A 76 19.37 -19.41 -2.01
N SER A 77 19.40 -18.14 -1.59
CA SER A 77 18.65 -17.70 -0.42
C SER A 77 17.19 -17.48 -0.77
N SER A 78 16.30 -17.81 0.16
CA SER A 78 14.91 -17.37 0.08
C SER A 78 14.79 -15.90 0.48
N VAL A 79 14.01 -15.15 -0.28
CA VAL A 79 13.68 -13.75 0.00
C VAL A 79 12.17 -13.60 0.10
N THR A 80 11.72 -12.96 1.18
CA THR A 80 10.32 -12.56 1.34
C THR A 80 10.13 -11.19 0.71
N VAL A 81 9.21 -11.10 -0.25
CA VAL A 81 8.72 -9.85 -0.83
C VAL A 81 7.50 -9.44 -0.04
N THR A 82 7.51 -8.24 0.51
CA THR A 82 6.41 -7.70 1.33
C THR A 82 5.94 -6.38 0.76
N ALA A 83 4.67 -6.31 0.38
CA ALA A 83 3.99 -5.08 0.03
C ALA A 83 3.25 -4.52 1.24
N THR A 84 3.31 -3.20 1.44
CA THR A 84 2.66 -2.48 2.54
C THR A 84 1.95 -1.23 2.02
N TYR A 85 0.67 -1.10 2.36
CA TYR A 85 -0.18 0.02 1.99
C TYR A 85 -1.17 0.31 3.12
N ASP A 86 -1.20 1.56 3.59
CA ASP A 86 -2.12 2.04 4.64
C ASP A 86 -2.17 1.15 5.90
N GLY A 87 -0.99 0.69 6.36
CA GLY A 87 -0.88 -0.19 7.53
C GLY A 87 -1.24 -1.66 7.30
N HIS A 88 -1.68 -2.03 6.08
CA HIS A 88 -1.95 -3.41 5.68
C HIS A 88 -0.82 -3.98 4.84
N SER A 89 -0.66 -5.31 4.81
CA SER A 89 0.42 -5.97 4.09
C SER A 89 0.04 -7.30 3.46
N ALA A 90 0.72 -7.64 2.37
CA ALA A 90 0.74 -8.97 1.78
C ALA A 90 2.20 -9.37 1.50
N SER A 91 2.49 -10.67 1.55
CA SER A 91 3.86 -11.16 1.33
C SER A 91 3.92 -12.47 0.58
N HIS A 92 4.99 -12.66 -0.18
CA HIS A 92 5.28 -13.90 -0.90
C HIS A 92 6.78 -14.20 -0.80
N THR A 93 7.14 -15.47 -0.59
CA THR A 93 8.54 -15.90 -0.44
C THR A 93 8.98 -16.63 -1.69
N VAL A 94 10.08 -16.19 -2.29
CA VAL A 94 10.71 -16.85 -3.45
C VAL A 94 12.12 -17.28 -3.13
N THR A 95 12.56 -18.39 -3.71
CA THR A 95 13.96 -18.84 -3.62
C THR A 95 14.72 -18.32 -4.82
N GLN A 96 15.80 -17.59 -4.57
CA GLN A 96 16.60 -16.97 -5.61
C GLN A 96 17.41 -18.02 -6.36
N ASN A 97 16.95 -18.34 -7.57
CA ASN A 97 17.71 -19.16 -8.49
C ASN A 97 18.60 -18.22 -9.32
N MET A 98 19.86 -18.63 -9.55
CA MET A 98 21.01 -17.80 -9.97
C MET A 98 20.88 -16.99 -11.29
N GLN A 99 19.71 -16.94 -11.93
CA GLN A 99 19.49 -16.31 -13.22
C GLN A 99 18.06 -15.78 -13.36
N GLY A 100 17.95 -14.53 -13.79
CA GLY A 100 16.75 -14.01 -14.45
C GLY A 100 15.92 -13.06 -13.60
N ALA A 101 14.73 -12.77 -14.12
CA ALA A 101 13.72 -11.97 -13.46
C ALA A 101 12.63 -12.91 -12.91
N GLU A 102 12.35 -12.81 -11.62
CA GLU A 102 11.21 -13.50 -10.99
C GLU A 102 9.99 -12.58 -11.03
N THR A 103 8.80 -13.17 -11.25
CA THR A 103 7.53 -12.42 -11.24
C THR A 103 6.71 -12.78 -10.01
N VAL A 104 6.39 -11.78 -9.20
CA VAL A 104 5.63 -11.94 -7.95
C VAL A 104 4.54 -10.88 -7.89
N ASP A 105 3.29 -11.30 -8.13
CA ASP A 105 2.13 -10.44 -7.92
C ASP A 105 1.65 -10.56 -6.47
N LEU A 106 1.27 -9.43 -5.88
CA LEU A 106 0.80 -9.34 -4.49
C LEU A 106 -0.59 -8.72 -4.45
N GLU A 107 -1.44 -9.22 -3.56
CA GLU A 107 -2.76 -8.68 -3.33
C GLU A 107 -2.96 -8.39 -1.84
N ILE A 108 -3.19 -7.12 -1.51
CA ILE A 108 -3.52 -6.66 -0.17
C ILE A 108 -5.04 -6.55 -0.10
N THR A 109 -5.68 -7.43 0.67
CA THR A 109 -7.11 -7.35 0.98
C THR A 109 -7.33 -6.94 2.42
N TYR A 110 -8.16 -5.91 2.64
CA TYR A 110 -8.62 -5.52 3.96
C TYR A 110 -10.09 -5.10 3.92
N SER A 111 -10.81 -5.43 4.98
CA SER A 111 -12.21 -5.02 5.14
C SER A 111 -12.24 -3.62 5.70
N THR A 112 -12.70 -2.64 4.91
CA THR A 112 -13.17 -1.39 5.48
C THR A 112 -14.48 -1.67 6.20
N SER A 113 -14.50 -1.58 7.52
CA SER A 113 -15.78 -1.52 8.23
C SER A 113 -16.49 -0.25 7.76
N THR A 114 -17.54 -0.40 6.95
CA THR A 114 -18.46 0.71 6.72
C THR A 114 -18.94 1.15 8.10
N PRO A 115 -18.71 2.41 8.53
CA PRO A 115 -19.20 2.85 9.82
C PRO A 115 -20.71 2.64 9.81
N THR A 116 -21.20 1.74 10.66
CA THR A 116 -22.64 1.62 10.90
C THR A 116 -23.10 2.99 11.34
N PRO A 117 -24.07 3.62 10.65
CA PRO A 117 -24.58 4.92 11.08
C PRO A 117 -25.00 4.79 12.54
N SER A 118 -24.34 5.54 13.42
CA SER A 118 -24.71 5.61 14.81
C SER A 118 -26.14 6.12 14.85
N ALA A 119 -27.04 5.39 15.52
CA ALA A 119 -28.43 5.80 15.64
C ALA A 119 -28.44 7.24 16.16
N THR A 120 -28.89 8.17 15.32
CA THR A 120 -29.08 9.56 15.73
C THR A 120 -29.98 9.53 16.95
N ALA A 121 -29.51 10.08 18.07
CA ALA A 121 -30.31 10.11 19.28
C ALA A 121 -31.65 10.77 18.95
N THR A 122 -32.71 9.96 18.91
CA THR A 122 -34.07 10.47 18.78
C THR A 122 -34.30 11.34 20.01
N ALA A 123 -34.53 12.64 19.80
CA ALA A 123 -34.79 13.56 20.89
C ALA A 123 -35.99 13.03 21.69
N THR A 124 -35.72 12.54 22.90
CA THR A 124 -36.76 12.17 23.85
C THR A 124 -37.49 13.45 24.23
N ALA A 125 -38.74 13.60 23.76
CA ALA A 125 -39.57 14.72 24.14
C ALA A 125 -39.63 14.81 25.66
N THR A 126 -39.10 15.90 26.21
CA THR A 126 -39.16 16.17 27.65
C THR A 126 -40.62 16.50 27.98
N ALA A 127 -41.23 15.72 28.87
CA ALA A 127 -42.59 15.97 29.32
C ALA A 127 -42.67 17.40 29.90
N THR A 128 -43.45 18.26 29.25
CA THR A 128 -43.69 19.62 29.73
C THR A 128 -44.61 19.53 30.94
N ALA A 129 -44.19 20.12 32.06
CA ALA A 129 -44.99 20.14 33.27
C ALA A 129 -46.35 20.81 33.00
N THR A 130 -47.43 20.09 33.29
CA THR A 130 -48.80 20.62 33.21
C THR A 130 -48.95 21.74 34.24
N PRO A 131 -49.40 22.95 33.86
CA PRO A 131 -49.63 24.02 34.82
C PRO A 131 -50.71 23.61 35.82
N THR A 132 -50.36 23.62 37.11
CA THR A 132 -51.32 23.41 38.21
C THR A 132 -52.22 24.64 38.28
N ALA A 133 -53.53 24.46 38.07
CA ALA A 133 -54.50 25.52 38.22
C ALA A 133 -54.45 26.10 39.65
N THR A 134 -54.29 27.42 39.75
CA THR A 134 -54.37 28.15 41.03
C THR A 134 -55.83 28.21 41.46
N PRO A 135 -56.21 27.69 42.65
CA PRO A 135 -57.58 27.80 43.13
C PRO A 135 -57.92 29.27 43.36
N THR A 136 -58.94 29.76 42.66
CA THR A 136 -59.51 31.09 42.90
C THR A 136 -60.44 30.99 44.09
N ALA A 137 -60.06 31.59 45.22
CA ALA A 137 -60.97 31.77 46.35
C ALA A 137 -62.12 32.68 45.90
N ASN A 138 -63.36 32.23 46.03
CA ASN A 138 -64.56 33.04 45.84
C ASN A 138 -64.98 33.63 47.19
N PRO A 139 -64.77 34.93 47.46
CA PRO A 139 -65.27 35.56 48.67
C PRO A 139 -66.63 36.17 48.33
N ASN A 140 -67.71 35.49 48.67
CA ASN A 140 -68.99 36.19 48.83
C ASN A 140 -69.82 35.53 49.94
N ASN A 141 -69.40 35.84 51.17
CA ASN A 141 -70.27 35.81 52.32
C ASN A 141 -70.68 37.26 52.61
N GLY A 142 -71.81 37.68 52.04
CA GLY A 142 -72.44 38.96 52.28
C GLY A 142 -73.91 38.73 52.59
N GLY A 143 -74.20 38.47 53.87
CA GLY A 143 -75.57 38.37 54.35
C GLY A 143 -76.22 39.75 54.50
N SER A 144 -77.53 39.81 54.26
CA SER A 144 -78.44 40.67 55.03
C SER A 144 -79.89 40.25 54.80
N GLY A 145 -80.56 39.86 55.89
CA GLY A 145 -81.96 40.17 56.22
C GLY A 145 -83.09 39.75 55.27
N GLY A 146 -83.99 38.88 55.74
CA GLY A 146 -85.29 38.72 55.11
C GLY A 146 -86.09 37.55 55.65
N SER A 147 -87.18 37.87 56.33
CA SER A 147 -88.13 36.95 56.95
C SER A 147 -88.87 36.07 55.93
N GLY A 148 -89.10 34.81 56.29
CA GLY A 148 -90.25 33.98 55.87
C GLY A 148 -90.33 33.57 54.39
N GLY A 149 -89.95 32.33 54.08
CA GLY A 149 -90.25 31.74 52.79
C GLY A 149 -89.61 30.37 52.59
N SER A 150 -90.44 29.42 52.17
CA SER A 150 -90.14 28.03 51.81
C SER A 150 -88.76 27.82 51.15
N TRP A 151 -87.96 26.92 51.73
CA TRP A 151 -86.70 26.46 51.16
C TRP A 151 -86.95 25.47 50.02
N THR A 152 -86.94 25.95 48.77
CA THR A 152 -86.63 25.11 47.62
C THR A 152 -85.13 25.25 47.32
N TYR A 153 -84.41 24.14 47.46
CA TYR A 153 -82.98 24.02 47.15
C TYR A 153 -82.71 24.45 45.70
N PRO A 154 -81.85 25.46 45.44
CA PRO A 154 -81.40 25.72 44.08
C PRO A 154 -80.48 24.59 43.64
N GLY A 155 -80.77 24.05 42.45
CA GLY A 155 -80.05 22.92 41.87
C GLY A 155 -78.55 23.19 41.77
N THR A 156 -77.78 22.14 42.06
CA THR A 156 -76.33 22.11 41.91
C THR A 156 -75.94 22.53 40.48
N PRO A 157 -75.13 23.59 40.28
CA PRO A 157 -74.69 23.96 38.95
C PRO A 157 -73.87 22.80 38.37
N THR A 158 -74.34 22.24 37.26
CA THR A 158 -73.57 21.27 36.48
C THR A 158 -72.34 21.99 35.93
N PRO A 159 -71.10 21.55 36.25
CA PRO A 159 -69.91 22.19 35.73
C PRO A 159 -69.93 22.10 34.20
N THR A 160 -69.86 23.25 33.53
CA THR A 160 -69.69 23.33 32.08
C THR A 160 -68.34 22.71 31.73
N PRO A 161 -68.26 21.73 30.80
CA PRO A 161 -66.98 21.15 30.41
C PRO A 161 -66.08 22.24 29.83
N VAL A 162 -64.94 22.47 30.49
CA VAL A 162 -63.90 23.39 30.04
C VAL A 162 -63.29 22.84 28.75
N PRO A 163 -63.16 23.65 27.67
CA PRO A 163 -62.60 23.18 26.41
C PRO A 163 -61.18 22.65 26.62
N SER A 164 -60.96 21.44 26.12
CA SER A 164 -59.65 20.77 26.11
C SER A 164 -58.67 21.59 25.25
N PRO A 165 -57.49 21.97 25.77
CA PRO A 165 -56.53 22.76 25.01
C PRO A 165 -56.06 21.96 23.78
N SER A 166 -56.33 22.51 22.60
CA SER A 166 -55.79 22.03 21.34
C SER A 166 -54.28 22.29 21.32
N ALA A 167 -53.48 21.22 21.24
CA ALA A 167 -52.02 21.31 21.25
C ALA A 167 -51.53 22.10 20.03
N THR A 168 -50.99 23.29 20.28
CA THR A 168 -50.28 24.08 19.25
C THR A 168 -48.91 23.45 19.06
N ALA A 169 -48.64 22.89 17.87
CA ALA A 169 -47.37 22.24 17.55
C ALA A 169 -46.21 23.25 17.62
N ALA A 170 -45.23 22.95 18.48
CA ALA A 170 -44.01 23.75 18.62
C ALA A 170 -43.08 23.54 17.41
N ALA A 171 -42.54 24.64 16.90
CA ALA A 171 -41.68 24.67 15.71
C ALA A 171 -40.39 23.83 15.91
N SER A 172 -40.12 22.96 14.94
CA SER A 172 -38.90 22.16 14.85
C SER A 172 -37.75 23.05 14.37
N VAL A 173 -36.69 23.14 15.17
CA VAL A 173 -35.47 23.87 14.82
C VAL A 173 -34.50 22.90 14.16
N THR A 174 -34.39 22.95 12.83
CA THR A 174 -33.42 22.15 12.08
C THR A 174 -32.05 22.81 12.14
N ALA A 175 -31.10 22.20 12.86
CA ALA A 175 -29.71 22.63 12.83
C ALA A 175 -29.06 22.18 11.51
N SER A 176 -28.59 23.14 10.71
CA SER A 176 -27.87 22.88 9.46
C SER A 176 -26.38 22.70 9.75
N ILE A 177 -25.88 21.46 9.67
CA ILE A 177 -24.45 21.19 9.68
C ILE A 177 -23.87 21.49 8.29
N THR A 178 -22.93 22.43 8.21
CA THR A 178 -22.23 22.77 6.97
C THR A 178 -21.10 21.75 6.77
N PRO A 179 -21.05 21.02 5.64
CA PRO A 179 -19.97 20.06 5.39
C PRO A 179 -18.64 20.80 5.20
N THR A 180 -17.58 20.28 5.82
CA THR A 180 -16.20 20.75 5.64
C THR A 180 -15.75 20.50 4.19
N PRO A 181 -15.13 21.48 3.50
CA PRO A 181 -14.66 21.30 2.13
C PRO A 181 -13.57 20.22 2.04
N THR A 182 -13.73 19.31 1.09
CA THR A 182 -12.71 18.31 0.72
C THR A 182 -11.58 19.01 -0.04
N VAL A 183 -10.36 18.86 0.44
CA VAL A 183 -9.16 19.41 -0.22
C VAL A 183 -8.81 18.53 -1.43
N GLU A 184 -8.68 19.14 -2.61
CA GLU A 184 -8.30 18.46 -3.84
C GLU A 184 -6.80 18.07 -3.81
N PRO A 185 -6.42 16.83 -4.15
CA PRO A 185 -5.03 16.40 -4.10
C PRO A 185 -4.20 17.12 -5.17
N THR A 186 -3.03 17.64 -4.76
CA THR A 186 -2.06 18.26 -5.67
C THR A 186 -1.43 17.19 -6.58
N PRO A 187 -1.35 17.40 -7.91
CA PRO A 187 -0.77 16.42 -8.83
C PRO A 187 0.72 16.21 -8.56
N THR A 188 1.11 14.95 -8.40
CA THR A 188 2.51 14.52 -8.23
C THR A 188 3.26 14.66 -9.58
N PRO A 189 4.48 15.22 -9.60
CA PRO A 189 5.25 15.37 -10.84
C PRO A 189 5.56 14.01 -11.48
N THR A 190 5.39 13.92 -12.80
CA THR A 190 5.76 12.74 -13.60
C THR A 190 7.29 12.58 -13.59
N PRO A 191 7.83 11.38 -13.28
CA PRO A 191 9.27 11.16 -13.29
C PRO A 191 9.83 11.28 -14.71
N GLU A 192 10.99 11.92 -14.82
CA GLU A 192 11.77 12.02 -16.05
C GLU A 192 12.32 10.62 -16.43
N PRO A 193 12.30 10.23 -17.72
CA PRO A 193 12.74 8.91 -18.14
C PRO A 193 14.23 8.71 -17.84
N THR A 194 14.54 7.74 -16.98
CA THR A 194 15.91 7.29 -16.70
C THR A 194 16.48 6.62 -17.95
N ALA A 195 17.59 7.16 -18.47
CA ALA A 195 18.29 6.61 -19.62
C ALA A 195 18.67 5.14 -19.39
N ALA A 196 18.42 4.29 -20.39
CA ALA A 196 18.78 2.87 -20.35
C ALA A 196 20.32 2.72 -20.25
N PRO A 197 20.82 1.73 -19.47
CA PRO A 197 22.25 1.46 -19.41
C PRO A 197 22.75 0.99 -20.77
N SER A 198 23.77 1.65 -21.32
CA SER A 198 24.44 1.19 -22.54
C SER A 198 25.28 -0.04 -22.20
N SER A 199 24.96 -1.16 -22.85
CA SER A 199 25.75 -2.40 -22.76
C SER A 199 27.02 -2.28 -23.60
N ASP A 200 27.92 -1.38 -23.23
CA ASP A 200 29.25 -1.27 -23.83
C ASP A 200 30.18 -2.31 -23.21
N ILE A 201 29.86 -3.60 -23.38
CA ILE A 201 30.85 -4.68 -23.26
C ILE A 201 31.66 -4.73 -24.57
N SER A 202 32.23 -3.56 -24.87
CA SER A 202 33.60 -3.30 -25.23
C SER A 202 34.25 -4.29 -26.21
N SER A 203 34.18 -3.88 -27.49
CA SER A 203 34.80 -4.46 -28.70
C SER A 203 36.28 -4.87 -28.57
N TRP A 204 37.05 -4.31 -27.63
CA TRP A 204 38.49 -4.61 -27.44
C TRP A 204 38.81 -6.06 -27.03
N TRP A 205 37.87 -6.79 -26.42
CA TRP A 205 38.09 -8.21 -26.09
C TRP A 205 38.34 -9.08 -27.34
N TRP A 206 37.70 -8.74 -28.46
CA TRP A 206 37.93 -9.41 -29.74
C TRP A 206 39.32 -9.12 -30.32
N LEU A 207 39.87 -7.92 -30.07
CA LEU A 207 41.24 -7.58 -30.48
C LEU A 207 42.28 -8.40 -29.73
N ILE A 208 42.09 -8.62 -28.42
CA ILE A 208 42.99 -9.45 -27.61
C ILE A 208 42.97 -10.90 -28.13
N LEU A 209 41.78 -11.45 -28.39
CA LEU A 209 41.65 -12.83 -28.88
C LEU A 209 42.30 -13.01 -30.26
N LEU A 210 42.14 -12.04 -31.15
CA LEU A 210 42.76 -12.05 -32.48
C LEU A 210 44.29 -12.00 -32.39
N LEU A 211 44.85 -11.19 -31.49
CA LEU A 211 46.31 -11.06 -31.31
C LEU A 211 46.93 -12.37 -30.81
N ILE A 212 46.26 -13.07 -29.89
CA ILE A 212 46.68 -14.39 -29.39
C ILE A 212 46.72 -15.42 -30.52
N ILE A 213 45.68 -15.47 -31.37
CA ILE A 213 45.65 -16.40 -32.50
C ILE A 213 46.81 -16.14 -33.47
N VAL A 214 47.07 -14.87 -33.80
CA VAL A 214 48.17 -14.49 -34.71
C VAL A 214 49.53 -14.92 -34.13
N ALA A 215 49.75 -14.73 -32.83
CA ALA A 215 51.00 -15.14 -32.19
C ALA A 215 51.21 -16.67 -32.23
N ILE A 216 50.15 -17.45 -32.02
CA ILE A 216 50.21 -18.93 -32.09
C ILE A 216 50.54 -19.38 -33.52
N VAL A 217 49.86 -18.82 -34.53
CA VAL A 217 50.10 -19.19 -35.93
C VAL A 217 51.51 -18.81 -36.38
N ALA A 218 51.98 -17.62 -36.02
CA ALA A 218 53.34 -17.17 -36.33
C ALA A 218 54.40 -18.04 -35.65
N GLY A 219 54.20 -18.38 -34.37
CA GLY A 219 55.07 -19.29 -33.63
C GLY A 219 55.12 -20.69 -34.24
N TYR A 220 53.96 -21.24 -34.63
CA TYR A 220 53.87 -22.53 -35.30
C TYR A 220 54.61 -22.51 -36.65
N TRP A 221 54.36 -21.50 -37.48
CA TRP A 221 55.02 -21.35 -38.78
C TRP A 221 56.54 -21.18 -38.67
N TYR A 222 57.01 -20.38 -37.72
CA TYR A 222 58.44 -20.21 -37.47
C TYR A 222 59.09 -21.54 -37.06
N PHE A 223 58.42 -22.30 -36.18
CA PHE A 223 58.92 -23.58 -35.70
C PHE A 223 58.99 -24.65 -36.81
N THR A 224 57.96 -24.73 -37.67
CA THR A 224 57.96 -25.69 -38.78
C THR A 224 58.99 -25.35 -39.87
N ARG A 225 59.41 -24.08 -39.97
CA ARG A 225 60.43 -23.65 -40.94
C ARG A 225 61.87 -23.84 -40.47
N GLN A 226 62.09 -24.04 -39.16
CA GLN A 226 63.42 -24.25 -38.58
C GLN A 226 63.85 -25.73 -38.50
N GLN A 227 62.96 -26.67 -38.82
CA GLN A 227 63.29 -28.09 -38.97
C GLN A 227 63.58 -28.45 -40.42
#